data_AF-A0A369LRD6-F1
#
_entry.id   AF-A0A369LRD6-F1
#
_cell.length_a   1.000
_cell.length_b   1.000
_cell.length_c   1.000
_cell.angle_alpha   90.00
_cell.angle_beta   90.00
_cell.angle_gamma   90.00
#
_symmetry.space_group_name_H-M   'P 1'
#
loop_
_entity.id
_entity.type
_entity.pdbx_description
1 polymer ?
#
loop_
_entity_poly.entity_id
_entity_poly.type
_entity_poly.pdbx_seq_one_letter_code
_entity_poly.pdbx_strand_id
1 'polypeptide(L)'
;MIPVLVILCVLPLAATAAAVLLFLPDTVPTHAGFSGVDRWGTKYESFITGGIVTATCVLFSLMYAKAETLQRLGMIHGTGVRGARITLVGCMALVDVILLAYLIWAAVTGFNAFSG
;
A
#
# COMPACT_ATOMS: atom_id res chain seq x y z
N MET A 1 -11.94 -3.76 16.05
CA MET A 1 -11.13 -2.71 15.38
C MET A 1 -9.66 -3.09 15.30
N ILE A 2 -8.98 -3.46 16.40
CA ILE A 2 -7.57 -3.91 16.39
C ILE A 2 -7.26 -4.98 15.31
N PRO A 3 -8.05 -6.06 15.14
CA PRO A 3 -7.76 -7.06 14.11
C PRO A 3 -7.78 -6.48 12.69
N VAL A 4 -8.65 -5.50 12.41
CA VAL A 4 -8.72 -4.84 11.09
C VAL A 4 -7.44 -4.07 10.80
N LEU A 5 -6.90 -3.34 11.79
CA LEU A 5 -5.66 -2.59 11.63
C LEU A 5 -4.47 -3.52 11.34
N VAL A 6 -4.39 -4.65 12.06
CA VAL A 6 -3.34 -5.65 11.84
C VAL A 6 -3.44 -6.23 10.43
N ILE A 7 -4.64 -6.58 9.98
CA ILE A 7 -4.86 -7.09 8.62
C ILE A 7 -4.38 -6.07 7.59
N LEU A 8 -4.81 -4.81 7.69
CA LEU A 8 -4.43 -3.75 6.74
C LEU A 8 -2.93 -3.39 6.81
N CYS A 9 -2.24 -3.64 7.94
CA CYS A 9 -0.79 -3.48 8.02
C CYS A 9 -0.01 -4.64 7.41
N VAL A 10 -0.52 -5.87 7.50
CA VAL A 10 0.15 -7.07 6.99
C VAL A 10 -0.15 -7.32 5.51
N LEU A 11 -1.35 -6.92 5.06
CA LEU A 11 -1.84 -7.12 3.70
C LEU A 11 -0.87 -6.64 2.61
N PRO A 12 -0.22 -5.45 2.71
CA PRO A 12 0.66 -4.97 1.65
C PRO A 12 1.86 -5.89 1.41
N LEU A 13 2.57 -6.26 2.48
CA LEU A 13 3.71 -7.18 2.37
C LEU A 13 3.27 -8.58 1.93
N ALA A 14 2.16 -9.09 2.47
CA ALA A 14 1.64 -10.41 2.09
C ALA A 14 1.25 -10.46 0.61
N ALA A 15 0.56 -9.42 0.12
CA ALA A 15 0.18 -9.29 -1.28
C ALA A 15 1.41 -9.13 -2.18
N THR A 16 2.39 -8.30 -1.81
CA THR A 16 3.64 -8.17 -2.57
C THR A 16 4.41 -9.49 -2.59
N ALA A 17 4.51 -10.21 -1.47
CA ALA A 17 5.18 -11.50 -1.44
C ALA A 17 4.48 -12.53 -2.33
N ALA A 18 3.15 -12.65 -2.23
CA ALA A 18 2.37 -13.53 -3.09
C ALA A 18 2.55 -13.17 -4.58
N ALA A 19 2.48 -11.88 -4.92
CA ALA A 19 2.69 -11.39 -6.28
C ALA A 19 4.09 -11.75 -6.80
N VAL A 20 5.14 -11.42 -6.06
CA VAL A 20 6.54 -11.67 -6.47
C VAL A 20 6.86 -13.16 -6.61
N LEU A 21 6.34 -14.00 -5.70
CA LEU A 21 6.66 -15.43 -5.69
C LEU A 21 5.87 -16.24 -6.70
N LEU A 22 4.62 -15.85 -6.99
CA LEU A 22 3.68 -16.70 -7.73
C LEU A 22 3.25 -16.12 -9.08
N PHE A 23 3.27 -14.79 -9.25
CA PHE A 23 2.56 -14.14 -10.34
C PHE A 23 3.39 -13.16 -11.17
N LEU A 24 4.47 -12.56 -10.63
CA LEU A 24 5.25 -11.58 -11.38
C LEU A 24 6.33 -12.25 -12.25
N PRO A 25 6.49 -11.81 -13.52
CA PRO A 25 7.65 -12.17 -14.34
C PRO A 25 8.93 -11.57 -13.73
N ASP A 26 10.10 -12.06 -14.13
CA ASP A 26 11.37 -11.64 -13.51
C ASP A 26 11.67 -10.15 -13.72
N THR A 27 11.18 -9.57 -14.82
CA THR A 27 11.29 -8.14 -15.14
C THR A 27 9.90 -7.49 -15.15
N VAL A 28 9.72 -6.43 -14.35
CA VAL A 28 8.45 -5.71 -14.18
C VAL A 28 8.65 -4.20 -14.35
N PRO A 29 7.60 -3.44 -14.69
CA PRO A 29 7.70 -1.99 -14.69
C PRO A 29 7.79 -1.49 -13.25
N THR A 30 8.84 -0.74 -12.97
CA THR A 30 9.13 -0.22 -11.63
C THR A 30 8.86 1.26 -11.52
N HIS A 31 8.79 1.96 -12.65
CA HIS A 31 8.33 3.33 -12.75
C HIS A 31 7.60 3.54 -14.09
N ALA A 32 6.59 4.40 -14.06
CA ALA A 32 5.89 4.84 -15.26
C ALA A 32 5.59 6.33 -15.16
N GLY A 33 5.95 7.05 -16.21
CA GLY A 33 5.58 8.44 -16.42
C GLY A 33 4.34 8.58 -17.30
N PHE A 34 4.02 9.82 -17.68
CA PHE A 34 2.87 10.11 -18.55
C PHE A 34 2.95 9.46 -19.93
N SER A 35 4.15 9.14 -20.41
CA SER A 35 4.38 8.49 -21.71
C SER A 35 4.45 6.95 -21.61
N GLY A 36 4.14 6.37 -20.45
CA GLY A 36 4.23 4.92 -20.21
C GLY A 36 5.42 4.53 -19.32
N VAL A 37 5.80 3.25 -19.39
CA VAL A 37 6.90 2.69 -18.59
C VAL A 37 8.22 3.33 -19.02
N ASP A 38 8.89 4.01 -18.09
CA ASP A 38 10.20 4.63 -18.30
C ASP A 38 11.33 3.83 -17.63
N ARG A 39 11.01 2.96 -16.66
CA ARG A 39 11.98 2.07 -16.01
C ARG A 39 11.44 0.66 -15.78
N TRP A 40 12.21 -0.30 -16.26
CA TRP A 40 12.05 -1.72 -15.96
C TRP A 40 13.04 -2.15 -14.89
N GLY A 41 12.66 -3.08 -14.04
CA GLY A 41 13.50 -3.60 -12.96
C GLY A 41 13.09 -5.00 -12.54
N THR A 42 13.78 -5.52 -11.53
CA THR A 42 13.49 -6.88 -11.06
C THR A 42 12.19 -6.92 -10.27
N LYS A 43 11.45 -8.04 -10.32
CA LYS A 43 10.22 -8.20 -9.50
C LYS A 43 10.44 -8.01 -8.00
N TYR A 44 11.66 -8.25 -7.51
CA TYR A 44 12.00 -8.05 -6.10
C TYR A 44 12.00 -6.57 -5.70
N GLU A 45 12.17 -5.64 -6.64
CA GLU A 45 12.05 -4.20 -6.35
C GLU A 45 10.63 -3.80 -5.91
N SER A 46 9.60 -4.58 -6.25
CA SER A 46 8.23 -4.34 -5.78
C SER A 46 8.09 -4.41 -4.26
N PHE A 47 9.02 -5.08 -3.55
CA PHE A 47 9.07 -5.05 -2.08
C PHE A 47 9.37 -3.67 -1.50
N ILE A 48 10.03 -2.78 -2.26
CA ILE A 48 10.24 -1.40 -1.84
C ILE A 48 8.87 -0.70 -1.72
N THR A 49 8.03 -0.82 -2.75
CA THR A 49 6.68 -0.25 -2.75
C THR A 49 5.81 -0.88 -1.66
N GLY A 50 5.81 -2.22 -1.55
CA GLY A 50 5.06 -2.93 -0.49
C GLY A 50 5.50 -2.54 0.93
N GLY A 51 6.80 -2.32 1.13
CA GLY A 51 7.38 -1.85 2.38
C GLY A 51 6.95 -0.42 2.73
N ILE A 52 6.96 0.51 1.76
CA ILE A 52 6.49 1.89 1.94
C ILE A 52 4.99 1.91 2.31
N VAL A 53 4.16 1.12 1.63
CA VAL A 53 2.72 1.04 1.94
C VAL A 53 2.51 0.46 3.34
N THR A 54 3.25 -0.59 3.71
CA THR A 54 3.21 -1.15 5.06
C THR A 54 3.58 -0.12 6.13
N ALA A 55 4.68 0.62 5.93
CA ALA A 55 5.10 1.66 6.85
C ALA A 55 4.04 2.75 7.01
N THR A 56 3.37 3.12 5.92
CA THR A 56 2.23 4.04 5.92
C THR A 56 1.06 3.50 6.75
N CYS A 57 0.67 2.24 6.55
CA CYS A 57 -0.39 1.59 7.33
C CYS A 57 -0.05 1.50 8.83
N VAL A 58 1.21 1.20 9.17
CA VAL A 58 1.68 1.22 10.56
C VAL A 58 1.58 2.62 11.15
N LEU A 59 2.00 3.66 10.42
CA LEU A 59 1.86 5.05 10.86
C LEU A 59 0.39 5.41 11.12
N PHE A 60 -0.51 5.08 10.21
CA PHE A 60 -1.95 5.33 10.39
C PHE A 60 -2.54 4.54 11.56
N SER A 61 -2.05 3.32 11.82
CA SER A 61 -2.44 2.54 13.00
C SER A 61 -1.96 3.19 14.30
N LEU A 62 -0.75 3.77 14.33
CA LEU A 62 -0.25 4.52 15.47
C LEU A 62 -1.10 5.78 15.71
N MET A 63 -1.44 6.52 14.65
CA MET A 63 -2.34 7.67 14.73
C MET A 63 -3.73 7.27 15.23
N TYR A 64 -4.25 6.12 14.77
CA TYR A 64 -5.52 5.56 15.25
C TYR A 64 -5.48 5.31 16.76
N ALA A 65 -4.40 4.67 17.24
CA ALA A 65 -4.20 4.36 18.65
C ALA A 65 -4.03 5.62 19.50
N LYS A 66 -3.40 6.67 18.95
CA LYS A 66 -3.15 7.96 19.60
C LYS A 66 -4.18 9.05 19.27
N ALA A 67 -5.32 8.69 18.66
CA ALA A 67 -6.31 9.66 18.19
C ALA A 67 -6.81 10.60 19.31
N GLU A 68 -6.98 10.11 20.53
CA GLU A 68 -7.40 10.94 21.67
C GLU A 68 -6.32 11.95 22.09
N THR A 69 -5.05 11.55 22.04
CA THR A 69 -3.92 12.45 22.27
C THR A 69 -3.84 13.51 21.17
N LEU A 70 -4.00 13.09 19.90
CA LEU A 70 -4.01 14.01 18.75
C LEU A 70 -5.18 15.00 18.84
N GLN A 71 -6.35 14.60 19.34
CA GLN A 71 -7.45 15.52 19.59
C GLN A 71 -7.10 16.55 20.69
N ARG A 72 -6.48 16.10 21.79
CA ARG A 72 -6.06 17.01 22.89
C ARG A 72 -4.98 17.99 22.45
N LEU A 73 -4.11 17.58 21.52
CA LEU A 73 -3.09 18.45 20.91
C LEU A 73 -3.68 19.42 19.87
N GLY A 74 -5.00 19.39 19.63
CA GLY A 74 -5.61 20.21 18.59
C GLY A 74 -5.10 19.83 17.21
N MET A 75 -4.89 18.54 16.92
CA MET A 75 -4.53 18.06 15.57
C MET A 75 -5.71 17.43 14.83
N ILE A 76 -6.80 17.14 15.54
CA ILE A 76 -8.06 16.66 14.96
C ILE A 76 -9.06 17.82 14.97
N HIS A 77 -9.47 18.25 13.78
CA HIS A 77 -10.44 19.33 13.57
C HIS A 77 -11.53 18.90 12.60
N GLY A 78 -12.70 19.53 12.67
CA GLY A 78 -13.83 19.25 11.77
C GLY A 78 -14.50 17.88 11.98
N THR A 79 -14.00 17.07 12.92
CA THR A 79 -14.56 15.77 13.29
C THR A 79 -14.14 15.39 14.70
N GLY A 80 -14.76 14.34 15.27
CA GLY A 80 -14.35 13.75 16.55
C GLY A 80 -13.39 12.57 16.36
N VAL A 81 -12.85 12.02 17.46
CA VAL A 81 -11.97 10.84 17.45
C VAL A 81 -12.56 9.66 16.68
N ARG A 82 -13.88 9.43 16.80
CA ARG A 82 -14.55 8.35 16.06
C ARG A 82 -14.45 8.56 14.54
N GLY A 83 -14.73 9.77 14.06
CA GLY A 83 -14.65 10.09 12.65
C GLY A 83 -13.22 9.99 12.13
N ALA A 84 -12.24 10.55 12.86
CA ALA A 84 -10.83 10.43 12.51
C ALA A 84 -10.36 8.96 12.42
N ARG A 85 -10.78 8.11 13.38
CA ARG A 85 -10.47 6.67 13.37
C ARG A 85 -11.06 5.96 12.14
N ILE A 86 -12.28 6.29 11.74
CA ILE A 86 -12.90 5.73 10.53
C ILE A 86 -12.15 6.20 9.27
N THR A 87 -11.83 7.49 9.19
CA THR A 87 -11.05 8.05 8.07
C THR A 87 -9.70 7.36 7.94
N LEU A 88 -8.96 7.16 9.03
CA LEU A 88 -7.67 6.47 9.01
C LEU A 88 -7.78 5.04 8.49
N VAL A 89 -8.79 4.27 8.93
CA VAL A 89 -9.04 2.92 8.41
C VAL A 89 -9.38 2.97 6.91
N GLY A 90 -10.17 3.95 6.47
CA GLY A 90 -10.47 4.17 5.07
C GLY A 90 -9.22 4.48 4.23
N CYS A 91 -8.32 5.33 4.74
CA CYS A 91 -7.06 5.65 4.08
C CYS A 91 -6.13 4.43 3.98
N MET A 92 -6.04 3.61 5.03
CA MET A 92 -5.29 2.34 5.00
C MET A 92 -5.83 1.42 3.91
N ALA A 93 -7.15 1.19 3.87
CA ALA A 93 -7.77 0.37 2.84
C ALA A 93 -7.54 0.92 1.42
N LEU A 94 -7.58 2.26 1.25
CA LEU A 94 -7.31 2.90 -0.03
C LEU A 94 -5.87 2.65 -0.52
N VAL A 95 -4.87 2.82 0.34
CA VAL A 95 -3.47 2.60 -0.06
C VAL A 95 -3.19 1.13 -0.37
N ASP A 96 -3.84 0.20 0.32
CA ASP A 96 -3.77 -1.23 0.01
C ASP A 96 -4.37 -1.53 -1.36
N VAL A 97 -5.53 -0.94 -1.69
CA VAL A 97 -6.15 -1.07 -3.02
C VAL A 97 -5.25 -0.50 -4.12
N ILE A 98 -4.61 0.64 -3.88
CA ILE A 98 -3.66 1.24 -4.83
C ILE A 98 -2.46 0.31 -5.05
N LEU A 99 -1.92 -0.30 -3.99
CA LEU A 99 -0.84 -1.28 -4.12
C LEU A 99 -1.27 -2.51 -4.92
N LEU A 100 -2.46 -3.06 -4.65
CA LEU A 100 -2.98 -4.20 -5.40
C LEU A 100 -3.15 -3.87 -6.88
N ALA A 101 -3.68 -2.68 -7.20
CA ALA A 101 -3.78 -2.19 -8.57
C ALA A 101 -2.40 -2.08 -9.25
N TYR A 102 -1.40 -1.56 -8.53
CA TYR A 102 -0.01 -1.52 -9.01
C TYR A 102 0.53 -2.92 -9.29
N LEU A 103 0.34 -3.89 -8.40
CA LEU A 103 0.85 -5.27 -8.59
C LEU A 103 0.20 -5.96 -9.79
N ILE A 104 -1.11 -5.77 -9.99
CA ILE A 104 -1.83 -6.30 -11.16
C ILE A 104 -1.31 -5.65 -12.43
N TRP A 105 -1.18 -4.32 -12.45
CA TRP A 105 -0.63 -3.59 -13.58
C TRP A 105 0.80 -4.05 -13.90
N ALA A 106 1.65 -4.19 -12.89
CA ALA A 106 3.03 -4.65 -13.06
C ALA A 106 3.09 -6.07 -13.65
N ALA A 107 2.22 -6.98 -13.21
CA ALA A 107 2.13 -8.33 -13.77
C ALA A 107 1.71 -8.28 -15.24
N VAL A 108 0.59 -7.63 -15.56
CA VAL A 108 0.05 -7.56 -16.93
C VAL A 108 1.05 -6.94 -17.89
N THR A 109 1.63 -5.79 -17.52
CA THR A 109 2.60 -5.08 -18.35
C THR A 109 3.91 -5.84 -18.49
N GLY A 110 4.38 -6.49 -17.42
CA GLY A 110 5.58 -7.35 -17.47
C GLY A 110 5.42 -8.54 -18.41
N PHE A 111 4.30 -9.27 -18.32
CA PHE A 111 4.05 -10.41 -19.19
C PHE A 111 3.92 -9.99 -20.66
N ASN A 112 3.17 -8.92 -20.95
CA ASN A 112 3.01 -8.43 -22.31
C ASN A 112 4.35 -7.99 -22.95
N ALA A 113 5.34 -7.60 -22.15
CA ALA A 113 6.64 -7.16 -22.64
C ALA A 113 7.67 -8.29 -22.78
N PHE A 114 7.63 -9.33 -21.94
CA PHE A 114 8.73 -10.30 -21.80
C PHE A 114 8.34 -11.77 -21.81
N SER A 115 7.05 -12.12 -21.94
CA SER A 115 6.62 -13.53 -22.03
C SER A 115 6.28 -14.00 -23.44
N GLY A 116 6.74 -13.26 -24.45
CA GLY A 116 6.73 -13.66 -25.86
C GLY A 116 7.93 -14.50 -26.24
#